data_AF-C9Z929-F1
#
_entry.id   AF-C9Z929-F1
#
_cell.length_a   1.000
_cell.length_b   1.000
_cell.length_c   1.000
_cell.angle_alpha   90.00
_cell.angle_beta   90.00
_cell.angle_gamma   90.00
#
_symmetry.space_group_name_H-M   'P 1'
#
loop_
_entity.id
_entity.type
_entity.pdbx_description
1 polymer ?
#
loop_
_entity_poly.entity_id
_entity_poly.type
_entity_poly.pdbx_seq_one_letter_code
_entity_poly.pdbx_strand_id
1 'polypeptide(L)' 'MTTTRTGRDGRPLVTTEEAAYSLGRTAKQFRDWARRRGLAPAGFRPNPSRGQPLALWDLADIGDATRPREAA' A
#
# COMPACT_ATOMS: atom_id res chain seq x y z
N MET A 1 -2.92 21.12 -11.41
CA MET A 1 -1.83 20.46 -10.65
C MET A 1 -2.41 19.25 -9.94
N THR A 2 -2.22 18.04 -10.47
CA THR A 2 -2.57 16.81 -9.76
C THR A 2 -1.53 16.58 -8.67
N THR A 3 -1.88 16.87 -7.42
CA THR A 3 -1.01 16.61 -6.27
C THR A 3 -0.79 15.11 -6.16
N THR A 4 0.34 14.62 -6.67
CA THR A 4 0.77 13.24 -6.44
C THR A 4 0.88 13.05 -4.94
N ARG A 5 0.07 12.15 -4.37
CA ARG A 5 0.20 11.86 -2.95
C ARG A 5 1.50 11.09 -2.75
N THR A 6 2.32 11.61 -1.86
CA THR A 6 3.68 11.12 -1.61
C THR A 6 3.73 10.42 -0.26
N GLY A 7 4.46 9.32 -0.18
CA GLY A 7 4.77 8.62 1.06
C GLY A 7 5.83 9.33 1.90
N ARG A 8 6.14 8.77 3.06
CA ARG A 8 7.10 9.29 4.04
C ARG A 8 8.51 9.42 3.46
N ASP A 9 8.87 8.55 2.53
CA ASP A 9 10.18 8.52 1.87
C ASP A 9 10.27 9.45 0.65
N GLY A 10 9.23 10.26 0.39
CA GLY A 10 9.17 11.16 -0.76
C GLY A 10 8.85 10.46 -2.08
N ARG A 11 8.54 9.15 -2.08
CA ARG A 11 8.09 8.42 -3.28
C ARG A 11 6.57 8.49 -3.46
N PRO A 12 6.06 8.39 -4.69
CA PRO A 12 4.61 8.32 -4.93
C PRO A 12 3.97 7.15 -4.18
N LEU A 13 2.79 7.37 -3.58
CA LEU A 13 2.00 6.28 -3.03
C LEU A 13 1.53 5.36 -4.16
N VAL A 14 1.51 4.06 -3.88
CA VAL A 14 1.15 3.03 -4.86
C VAL A 14 -0.24 2.47 -4.59
N THR A 15 -0.92 2.00 -5.63
CA THR A 15 -2.20 1.30 -5.50
C THR A 15 -2.04 -0.09 -4.88
N THR A 16 -3.14 -0.69 -4.44
CA THR A 16 -3.15 -2.07 -3.93
C THR A 16 -2.58 -3.08 -4.95
N GLU A 17 -2.83 -2.90 -6.24
CA GLU A 17 -2.32 -3.82 -7.28
C GLU A 17 -0.79 -3.71 -7.41
N GLU A 18 -0.25 -2.49 -7.45
CA GLU A 18 1.20 -2.25 -7.52
C GLU A 18 1.93 -2.74 -6.26
N ALA A 19 1.34 -2.51 -5.08
CA ALA A 19 1.87 -3.03 -3.82
C ALA A 19 1.86 -4.57 -3.78
N ALA A 20 0.77 -5.19 -4.26
CA ALA A 20 0.66 -6.64 -4.33
C ALA A 20 1.67 -7.25 -5.31
N TYR A 21 1.81 -6.64 -6.49
CA TYR A 21 2.79 -7.02 -7.51
C TYR A 21 4.21 -7.02 -6.96
N SER A 22 4.58 -5.98 -6.21
CA SER A 22 5.92 -5.84 -5.59
C SER A 22 6.26 -6.96 -4.61
N LEU A 23 5.24 -7.62 -4.03
CA LEU A 23 5.40 -8.73 -3.09
C LEU A 23 5.12 -10.11 -3.72
N GLY A 24 4.88 -10.18 -5.04
CA GLY A 24 4.50 -11.41 -5.72
C GLY A 24 3.15 -11.98 -5.25
N ARG A 25 2.20 -11.11 -4.89
CA ARG A 25 0.89 -11.47 -4.32
C ARG A 25 -0.26 -10.95 -5.19
N THR A 26 -1.42 -11.57 -5.05
CA THR A 26 -2.69 -10.98 -5.53
C THR A 26 -3.16 -9.85 -4.61
N ALA A 27 -3.99 -8.93 -5.11
CA ALA A 27 -4.55 -7.84 -4.31
C ALA A 27 -5.32 -8.31 -3.05
N LYS A 28 -5.99 -9.47 -3.12
CA LYS A 28 -6.64 -10.07 -1.94
C LYS A 28 -5.60 -10.51 -0.91
N GLN A 29 -4.61 -11.30 -1.33
CA GLN A 29 -3.54 -11.77 -0.45
C GLN A 29 -2.75 -10.61 0.16
N PHE A 30 -2.53 -9.55 -0.59
CA PHE A 30 -1.88 -8.34 -0.08
C PHE A 30 -2.70 -7.70 1.03
N ARG A 31 -4.02 -7.50 0.86
CA ARG A 31 -4.88 -6.93 1.92
C ARG A 31 -4.90 -7.80 3.17
N ASP A 32 -4.97 -9.11 3.01
CA ASP A 32 -4.93 -10.05 4.14
C ASP A 32 -3.57 -10.03 4.85
N TRP A 33 -2.48 -9.89 4.09
CA TRP A 33 -1.12 -9.74 4.63
C TRP A 33 -0.95 -8.41 5.37
N ALA A 34 -1.38 -7.30 4.76
CA ALA A 34 -1.32 -5.96 5.35
C ALA A 34 -2.10 -5.91 6.66
N ARG A 35 -3.31 -6.49 6.70
CA ARG A 35 -4.11 -6.61 7.92
C ARG A 35 -3.39 -7.37 9.03
N ARG A 36 -2.71 -8.48 8.70
CA ARG A 36 -1.92 -9.25 9.69
C ARG A 36 -0.69 -8.49 10.19
N ARG A 37 -0.18 -7.53 9.42
CA ARG A 37 0.95 -6.66 9.77
C ARG A 37 0.50 -5.34 10.40
N GLY A 38 -0.80 -5.10 10.57
CA GLY A 38 -1.33 -3.85 11.12
C GLY A 38 -1.14 -2.65 10.19
N LEU A 39 -0.90 -2.88 8.90
CA LEU A 39 -0.75 -1.81 7.91
C LEU A 39 -2.10 -1.25 7.48
N ALA A 40 -2.18 0.08 7.41
CA ALA A 40 -3.32 0.82 6.88
C ALA A 40 -2.95 1.55 5.58
N PRO A 41 -3.91 1.82 4.68
CA PRO A 41 -3.68 2.68 3.53
C PRO A 41 -3.27 4.10 3.98
N ALA A 42 -2.26 4.66 3.33
CA ALA A 42 -1.82 6.04 3.53
C ALA A 42 -2.78 7.07 2.87
N GLY A 43 -3.70 6.61 2.01
CA GLY A 43 -4.73 7.47 1.45
C GLY A 43 -5.64 6.75 0.46
N PHE A 44 -6.52 7.52 -0.17
CA PHE A 44 -7.54 7.01 -1.09
C PHE A 44 -7.73 7.94 -2.28
N ARG A 45 -7.60 7.44 -3.52
CA ARG A 45 -7.92 8.21 -4.73
C ARG A 45 -9.28 7.79 -5.31
N PRO A 46 -10.00 8.71 -5.98
CA PRO A 46 -11.19 8.35 -6.73
C PRO A 46 -10.87 7.25 -7.76
N ASN A 47 -11.79 6.31 -7.91
CA ASN A 47 -11.70 5.26 -8.91
C ASN A 47 -12.63 5.59 -10.08
N PRO A 48 -12.11 5.81 -11.28
CA PRO A 48 -12.93 6.16 -12.44
C PRO A 48 -13.80 5.00 -12.94
N SER A 49 -13.52 3.74 -12.55
CA SER A 49 -14.16 2.57 -13.17
C SER A 49 -15.19 1.84 -12.31
N ARG A 50 -15.16 1.97 -10.97
CA ARG A 50 -15.98 1.10 -10.09
C ARG A 50 -16.65 1.78 -8.88
N GLY A 51 -16.64 3.10 -8.78
CA GLY A 51 -17.29 3.83 -7.68
C GLY A 51 -16.69 3.61 -6.28
N GLN A 52 -15.74 2.67 -6.12
CA GLN A 52 -15.03 2.41 -4.86
C GLN A 52 -13.65 3.05 -4.88
N PRO A 53 -13.27 3.88 -3.90
CA PRO A 53 -11.97 4.55 -3.88
C PRO A 53 -10.81 3.54 -3.88
N LEU A 54 -9.76 3.84 -4.64
CA LEU A 54 -8.54 3.03 -4.66
C LEU A 54 -7.68 3.40 -3.45
N ALA A 55 -7.41 2.41 -2.61
CA ALA A 55 -6.44 2.52 -1.52
C ALA A 55 -5.04 2.78 -2.07
N LEU A 56 -4.34 3.70 -1.42
CA LEU A 56 -2.96 4.08 -1.69
C LEU A 56 -2.08 3.68 -0.51
N TRP A 57 -0.91 3.15 -0.80
CA TRP A 57 0.01 2.54 0.15
C TRP A 57 1.37 3.19 0.07
N ASP A 58 2.00 3.35 1.22
CA ASP A 58 3.36 3.85 1.34
C ASP A 58 4.36 2.70 1.17
N LEU A 59 5.31 2.86 0.25
CA LEU A 59 6.34 1.85 0.00
C LEU A 59 7.29 1.69 1.19
N ALA A 60 7.53 2.76 1.97
CA ALA A 60 8.34 2.69 3.18
C ALA A 60 7.66 1.80 4.22
N ASP A 61 6.36 1.99 4.45
CA ASP A 61 5.59 1.17 5.40
C ASP A 61 5.52 -0.30 4.95
N ILE A 62 5.36 -0.54 3.65
CA ILE A 62 5.42 -1.89 3.09
C ILE A 62 6.79 -2.50 3.36
N GLY A 63 7.88 -1.76 3.06
CA GLY A 63 9.26 -2.20 3.27
C GLY A 63 9.52 -2.56 4.73
N ASP A 64 9.15 -1.69 5.66
CA ASP A 64 9.29 -1.94 7.10
C ASP A 64 8.49 -3.17 7.55
N ALA A 65 7.28 -3.35 7.03
CA ALA A 65 6.46 -4.52 7.34
C ALA A 65 6.94 -5.83 6.70
N THR A 66 7.76 -5.78 5.64
CA THR A 66 8.38 -6.99 5.07
C THR A 66 9.52 -7.53 5.93
N ARG A 67 10.17 -6.67 6.71
CA ARG A 67 11.27 -7.10 7.58
C ARG A 67 10.73 -8.06 8.65
N PRO A 68 11.48 -9.12 8.98
CA PRO A 68 11.18 -9.91 10.17
C PRO A 68 11.20 -8.95 11.36
N ARG A 69 10.15 -8.99 12.19
CA ARG A 69 10.16 -8.32 13.48
C ARG A 69 11.25 -9.01 14.28
N GLU A 70 12.41 -8.38 14.42
CA GLU A 70 13.45 -8.92 15.30
C GLU A 70 12.79 -9.18 16.65
N ALA A 71 12.88 -10.43 17.10
CA ALA A 71 12.40 -10.84 18.40
C ALA A 71 13.26 -10.10 19.43
N ALA A 72 12.70 -9.04 20.00
CA ALA A 72 13.19 -8.46 21.24
C ALA A 72 13.04 -9.47 22.38
#